data_AF-A0A7J0BII7-F1
#
_entry.id   AF-A0A7J0BII7-F1
#
_cell.length_a   1.000
_cell.length_b   1.000
_cell.length_c   1.000
_cell.angle_alpha   90.00
_cell.angle_beta   90.00
_cell.angle_gamma   90.00
#
_symmetry.space_group_name_H-M   'P 1'
#
loop_
_entity.id
_entity.type
_entity.pdbx_description
1 polymer ?
#
loop_
_entity_poly.entity_id
_entity_poly.type
_entity_poly.pdbx_seq_one_letter_code
_entity_poly.pdbx_strand_id
1 'polypeptide(L)'
;MPVVVCRTCGKEFHAKPGRIAMGKAKYCSRACSSASRRAASPVPCAWCQQLMIPRRNNQKFCSRTCSAAALHAAQFQKQTDQRTCKQCGTAFIPASVTDHYCSTRCRKAARTGGGPSFGLFEDPWASGAIPPDRYGRDLYRTPDTGLGF
;
A
#
# COMPACT_ATOMS: atom_id res chain seq x y z
N MET A 1 -42.82 11.78 -12.81
CA MET A 1 -41.48 11.84 -12.18
C MET A 1 -41.67 12.12 -10.69
N PRO A 2 -41.13 11.29 -9.79
CA PRO A 2 -41.30 11.47 -8.35
C PRO A 2 -40.71 12.80 -7.85
N VAL A 3 -41.41 13.41 -6.89
CA VAL A 3 -41.02 14.64 -6.21
C VAL A 3 -40.22 14.27 -4.96
N VAL A 4 -39.10 14.97 -4.72
CA VAL A 4 -38.24 14.77 -3.55
C VAL A 4 -37.94 16.12 -2.91
N VAL A 5 -37.84 16.16 -1.59
CA VAL A 5 -37.49 17.35 -0.82
C VAL A 5 -35.97 17.50 -0.70
N CYS A 6 -35.44 18.69 -0.99
CA CYS A 6 -34.03 19.00 -0.82
C CYS A 6 -33.66 19.09 0.67
N ARG A 7 -32.65 18.32 1.11
CA ARG A 7 -32.22 18.32 2.52
C ARG A 7 -31.58 19.63 3.00
N THR A 8 -31.15 20.49 2.09
CA THR A 8 -30.45 21.75 2.44
C THR A 8 -31.39 22.94 2.50
N CYS A 9 -32.36 23.04 1.58
CA CYS A 9 -33.22 24.23 1.44
C CYS A 9 -34.72 23.92 1.59
N GLY A 10 -35.11 22.67 1.78
CA GLY A 10 -36.51 22.26 1.95
C GLY A 10 -37.38 22.32 0.68
N LYS A 11 -36.85 22.78 -0.46
CA LYS A 11 -37.62 22.89 -1.70
C LYS A 11 -37.87 21.52 -2.33
N GLU A 12 -39.07 21.34 -2.85
CA GLU A 12 -39.46 20.19 -3.68
C GLU A 12 -38.83 20.27 -5.07
N PHE A 13 -38.35 19.15 -5.59
CA PHE A 13 -37.82 19.06 -6.95
C PHE A 13 -38.08 17.67 -7.56
N HIS A 14 -38.17 17.62 -8.89
CA HIS A 14 -38.35 16.37 -9.61
C HIS A 14 -37.03 15.65 -9.82
N ALA A 15 -37.00 14.34 -9.50
CA ALA A 15 -35.84 13.50 -9.73
C ALA A 15 -36.22 12.25 -10.55
N LYS A 16 -35.25 11.74 -11.32
CA LYS A 16 -35.41 10.46 -12.04
C LYS A 16 -35.48 9.31 -11.02
N PRO A 17 -36.41 8.35 -11.15
CA PRO A 17 -36.60 7.27 -10.19
C PRO A 17 -35.32 6.45 -9.95
N GLY A 18 -34.52 6.19 -10.99
CA GLY A 18 -33.23 5.51 -10.83
C GLY A 18 -32.22 6.23 -9.92
N ARG A 19 -32.23 7.58 -9.89
CA ARG A 19 -31.39 8.33 -8.93
C ARG A 19 -31.90 8.26 -7.50
N ILE A 20 -33.20 8.10 -7.31
CA ILE A 20 -33.82 7.94 -6.00
C ILE A 20 -33.48 6.56 -5.45
N ALA A 21 -33.64 5.51 -6.26
CA ALA A 21 -33.27 4.14 -5.89
C ALA A 21 -31.79 4.03 -5.46
N MET A 22 -30.89 4.76 -6.12
CA MET A 22 -29.46 4.85 -5.75
C MET A 22 -29.17 5.79 -4.57
N GLY A 23 -30.17 6.48 -4.00
CA GLY A 23 -29.97 7.45 -2.92
C GLY A 23 -29.17 8.70 -3.31
N LYS A 24 -29.06 9.03 -4.61
CA LYS A 24 -28.28 10.16 -5.11
C LYS A 24 -29.10 11.46 -5.23
N ALA A 25 -30.44 11.37 -5.24
CA ALA A 25 -31.34 12.51 -5.35
C ALA A 25 -31.63 13.20 -4.00
N LYS A 26 -30.61 13.73 -3.32
CA LYS A 26 -30.73 14.36 -1.98
C LYS A 26 -30.88 15.89 -2.01
N TYR A 27 -30.46 16.53 -3.11
CA TYR A 27 -30.34 17.98 -3.21
C TYR A 27 -30.86 18.47 -4.57
N CYS A 28 -31.54 19.61 -4.58
CA CYS A 28 -32.13 20.19 -5.80
C CYS A 28 -31.10 20.82 -6.74
N SER A 29 -29.94 21.26 -6.23
CA SER A 29 -28.91 21.97 -7.01
C SER A 29 -27.49 21.67 -6.55
N ARG A 30 -26.50 21.98 -7.40
CA ARG A 30 -25.07 21.91 -7.05
C ARG A 30 -24.74 22.81 -5.86
N ALA A 31 -25.40 23.96 -5.72
CA ALA A 31 -25.23 24.86 -4.60
C ALA A 31 -25.72 24.25 -3.28
N CYS A 32 -26.89 23.62 -3.28
CA CYS A 32 -27.40 22.92 -2.09
C CYS A 32 -26.52 21.73 -1.68
N SER A 33 -25.98 21.01 -2.67
CA SER A 33 -25.03 19.92 -2.42
C SER A 33 -23.64 20.39 -1.96
N SER A 34 -23.17 21.56 -2.40
CA SER A 34 -21.91 22.12 -1.89
C SER A 34 -22.08 22.68 -0.48
N ALA A 35 -23.20 23.35 -0.19
CA ALA A 35 -23.53 23.83 1.15
C ALA A 35 -23.62 22.68 2.16
N SER A 36 -24.29 21.57 1.82
CA SER A 36 -24.36 20.40 2.70
C SER A 36 -22.99 19.78 2.99
N ARG A 37 -22.04 19.87 2.04
CA ARG A 37 -20.65 19.40 2.24
C ARG A 37 -19.84 20.33 3.15
N ARG A 38 -20.16 21.63 3.16
CA ARG A 38 -19.51 22.63 4.02
C ARG A 38 -20.03 22.59 5.45
N ALA A 39 -21.27 22.16 5.64
CA ALA A 39 -21.89 21.98 6.95
C ALA A 39 -21.44 20.72 7.71
N ALA A 40 -20.34 20.06 7.28
CA ALA A 40 -19.78 18.94 8.02
C ALA A 40 -19.37 19.39 9.43
N SER A 41 -19.65 18.58 10.44
CA SER A 41 -19.26 18.86 11.81
C SER A 41 -17.73 18.95 11.92
N PRO A 42 -17.21 19.87 12.75
CA PRO A 42 -15.78 19.91 13.03
C PRO A 42 -15.37 18.62 13.74
N VAL A 43 -14.28 18.02 13.30
CA VAL A 43 -13.70 16.79 13.87
C VAL A 43 -12.28 17.12 14.35
N PRO A 44 -11.86 16.65 15.53
CA PRO A 44 -10.49 16.84 16.00
C PRO A 44 -9.49 16.05 15.15
N CYS A 45 -8.33 16.64 14.87
CA CYS A 45 -7.21 15.96 14.25
C CYS A 45 -6.64 14.88 15.18
N ALA A 46 -6.43 13.66 14.67
CA ALA A 46 -5.90 12.55 15.48
C ALA A 46 -4.44 12.75 15.97
N TRP A 47 -3.71 13.72 15.42
CA TRP A 47 -2.32 14.03 15.79
C TRP A 47 -2.21 15.28 16.67
N CYS A 48 -2.66 16.44 16.18
CA CYS A 48 -2.53 17.72 16.88
C CYS A 48 -3.79 18.15 17.66
N GLN A 49 -4.87 17.38 17.59
CA GLN A 49 -6.17 17.63 18.27
C GLN A 49 -6.89 18.93 17.89
N GLN A 50 -6.34 19.73 16.97
CA GLN A 50 -7.03 20.91 16.44
C GLN A 50 -8.30 20.52 15.68
N LEU A 51 -9.37 21.30 15.88
CA LEU A 51 -10.64 21.12 15.19
C LEU A 51 -10.50 21.47 13.70
N MET A 52 -10.95 20.57 12.83
CA MET A 52 -10.95 20.76 11.38
C MET A 52 -12.28 20.37 10.75
N ILE A 53 -12.63 21.01 9.64
CA ILE A 53 -13.78 20.61 8.82
C ILE A 53 -13.28 19.58 7.78
N PRO A 54 -13.71 18.31 7.86
CA PRO A 54 -13.23 17.27 6.95
C PRO A 54 -13.72 17.52 5.52
N ARG A 55 -12.80 17.50 4.54
CA ARG A 55 -13.16 17.65 3.11
C ARG A 55 -13.52 16.33 2.45
N ARG A 56 -13.10 15.22 3.06
CA ARG A 56 -13.34 13.84 2.59
C ARG A 56 -13.94 13.05 3.73
N ASN A 57 -14.77 12.07 3.40
CA ASN A 57 -15.24 11.10 4.39
C ASN A 57 -14.01 10.43 5.04
N ASN A 58 -14.05 10.23 6.36
CA ASN A 58 -13.01 9.57 7.15
C ASN A 58 -11.63 10.27 7.15
N GLN A 59 -11.58 11.59 6.91
CA GLN A 59 -10.34 12.36 7.05
C GLN A 59 -9.93 12.45 8.53
N LYS A 60 -8.76 11.87 8.87
CA LYS A 60 -8.25 11.79 10.25
C LYS A 60 -7.31 12.93 10.65
N PHE A 61 -6.63 13.54 9.68
CA PHE A 61 -5.59 14.55 9.90
C PHE A 61 -5.90 15.86 9.20
N CYS A 62 -5.53 16.97 9.83
CA CYS A 62 -5.76 18.32 9.31
C CYS A 62 -4.84 18.69 8.13
N SER A 63 -3.61 18.18 8.12
CA SER A 63 -2.58 18.50 7.13
C SER A 63 -1.73 17.29 6.75
N ARG A 64 -0.98 17.43 5.63
CA ARG A 64 0.04 16.45 5.23
C ARG A 64 1.13 16.29 6.29
N THR A 65 1.48 17.37 6.99
CA THR A 65 2.48 17.35 8.07
C THR A 65 2.00 16.52 9.25
N CYS A 66 0.76 16.69 9.70
CA CYS A 66 0.18 15.86 10.77
C CYS A 66 0.07 14.38 10.37
N SER A 67 -0.34 14.09 9.13
CA SER A 67 -0.38 12.70 8.66
C SER A 67 1.01 12.07 8.58
N ALA A 68 2.02 12.82 8.11
CA ALA A 68 3.39 12.33 8.03
C ALA A 68 3.97 12.10 9.44
N ALA A 69 3.77 13.04 10.36
CA ALA A 69 4.22 12.92 11.75
C ALA A 69 3.61 11.69 12.44
N ALA A 70 2.31 11.46 12.27
CA ALA A 70 1.64 10.27 12.78
C ALA A 70 2.20 8.97 12.18
N LEU A 71 2.52 8.96 10.88
CA LEU A 71 3.14 7.81 10.22
C LEU A 71 4.58 7.57 10.73
N HIS A 72 5.38 8.62 10.90
CA HIS A 72 6.73 8.52 11.44
C HIS A 72 6.73 8.00 12.88
N ALA A 73 5.82 8.49 13.73
CA ALA A 73 5.66 7.98 15.09
C ALA A 73 5.28 6.49 15.11
N ALA A 74 4.34 6.08 14.25
CA ALA A 74 3.94 4.67 14.13
C ALA A 74 5.06 3.77 13.57
N GLN A 75 5.89 4.29 12.65
CA GLN A 75 7.05 3.56 12.13
C GLN A 75 8.14 3.39 13.19
N PHE A 76 8.39 4.42 13.99
CA PHE A 76 9.34 4.35 15.10
C PHE A 76 8.91 3.31 16.14
N GLN A 77 7.63 3.28 16.52
CA GLN A 77 7.10 2.24 17.41
C GLN A 77 7.37 0.83 16.85
N LYS A 78 7.11 0.60 15.55
CA LYS A 78 7.40 -0.70 14.88
C LYS A 78 8.88 -1.07 14.80
N GLN A 79 9.78 -0.10 14.98
CA GLN A 79 11.22 -0.30 15.03
C GLN A 79 11.68 -0.63 16.45
N THR A 80 11.04 -0.07 17.48
CA THR A 80 11.34 -0.40 18.87
C THR A 80 10.77 -1.75 19.32
N ASP A 81 9.75 -2.26 18.63
CA ASP A 81 9.15 -3.56 18.94
C ASP A 81 10.14 -4.71 18.74
N GLN A 82 10.25 -5.59 19.74
CA GLN A 82 11.08 -6.79 19.65
C GLN A 82 10.54 -7.76 18.59
N ARG A 83 11.42 -8.29 17.75
CA ARG A 83 11.12 -9.29 16.73
C ARG A 83 11.92 -10.55 16.99
N THR A 84 11.39 -11.69 16.57
CA THR A 84 12.12 -12.96 16.57
C THR A 84 12.94 -13.10 15.30
N CYS A 85 14.23 -13.41 15.42
CA CYS A 85 15.11 -13.67 14.29
C CYS A 85 14.64 -14.90 13.50
N LYS A 86 14.49 -14.79 12.17
CA LYS A 86 14.06 -15.91 11.33
C LYS A 86 15.06 -17.08 11.24
N GLN A 87 16.31 -16.88 11.66
CA GLN A 87 17.37 -17.90 11.58
C GLN A 87 17.63 -18.60 12.91
N CYS A 88 17.77 -17.84 14.00
CA CYS A 88 18.10 -18.39 15.32
C CYS A 88 16.97 -18.29 16.35
N GLY A 89 15.84 -17.66 16.01
CA GLY A 89 14.68 -17.53 16.91
C GLY A 89 14.82 -16.51 18.04
N THR A 90 16.01 -15.93 18.26
CA THR A 90 16.22 -14.98 19.36
C THR A 90 15.44 -13.68 19.18
N ALA A 91 14.92 -13.14 20.28
CA ALA A 91 14.31 -11.81 20.30
C ALA A 91 15.39 -10.73 20.10
N PHE A 92 15.13 -9.77 19.22
CA PHE A 92 16.03 -8.65 18.94
C PHE A 92 15.24 -7.37 18.61
N ILE A 93 15.87 -6.22 18.81
CA ILE A 93 15.31 -4.91 18.41
C ILE A 93 15.87 -4.57 17.02
N PRO A 94 15.02 -4.39 16.00
CA PRO A 94 15.47 -4.16 14.64
C PRO A 94 16.03 -2.74 14.46
N ALA A 95 17.18 -2.62 13.78
CA ALA A 95 17.75 -1.33 13.41
C ALA A 95 16.96 -0.65 12.28
N SER A 96 16.25 -1.41 11.44
CA SER A 96 15.32 -0.92 10.42
C SER A 96 14.00 -1.69 10.46
N VAL A 97 12.89 -1.05 10.08
CA VAL A 97 11.58 -1.70 9.97
C VAL A 97 11.61 -2.90 8.99
N THR A 98 12.58 -2.94 8.07
CA THR A 98 12.78 -4.05 7.12
C THR A 98 13.67 -5.19 7.63
N ASP A 99 14.30 -5.05 8.80
CA ASP A 99 15.19 -6.09 9.33
C ASP A 99 14.41 -7.30 9.85
N HIS A 100 14.91 -8.49 9.49
CA HIS A 100 14.36 -9.80 9.88
C HIS A 100 15.35 -10.67 10.68
N TYR A 101 16.59 -10.21 10.83
CA TYR A 101 17.68 -10.97 11.42
C TYR A 101 18.37 -10.14 12.50
N CYS A 102 18.71 -10.78 13.61
CA CYS A 102 19.35 -10.13 14.75
C CYS A 102 20.78 -9.64 14.48
N SER A 103 21.46 -10.21 13.49
CA SER A 103 22.85 -9.88 13.16
C SER A 103 23.18 -10.11 11.69
N THR A 104 24.30 -9.53 11.24
CA THR A 104 24.85 -9.75 9.90
C THR A 104 25.19 -11.22 9.65
N ARG A 105 25.58 -11.97 10.68
CA ARG A 105 25.84 -13.42 10.61
C ARG A 105 24.57 -14.18 10.25
N CYS A 106 23.48 -13.96 10.98
CA CYS A 106 22.18 -14.57 10.67
C CYS A 106 21.68 -14.17 9.28
N ARG A 107 21.87 -12.90 8.88
CA ARG A 107 21.52 -12.44 7.53
C ARG A 107 22.29 -13.17 6.43
N LYS A 108 23.59 -13.43 6.64
CA LYS A 108 24.42 -14.21 5.70
C LYS A 108 24.02 -15.68 5.66
N ALA A 109 23.83 -16.30 6.82
CA ALA A 109 23.37 -17.69 6.94
C ALA A 109 22.03 -17.93 6.21
N ALA A 110 21.11 -16.97 6.28
CA ALA A 110 19.85 -17.03 5.55
C ALA A 110 20.01 -16.92 4.02
N ARG A 111 21.05 -16.23 3.54
CA ARG A 111 21.33 -16.06 2.10
C ARG A 111 22.05 -17.26 1.51
N THR A 112 22.91 -17.92 2.28
CA THR A 112 23.72 -19.06 1.82
C THR A 112 22.90 -20.34 1.60
N GLY A 113 21.64 -20.39 2.03
CA GLY A 113 20.77 -21.57 1.84
C GLY A 113 19.81 -21.50 0.65
N GLY A 114 19.93 -20.54 -0.27
CA GLY A 114 18.82 -20.18 -1.18
C GLY A 114 19.15 -19.91 -2.65
N GLY A 115 20.30 -20.32 -3.16
CA GLY A 115 20.58 -20.25 -4.60
C GLY A 115 21.63 -21.27 -5.02
N PRO A 116 21.54 -21.84 -6.23
CA PRO A 116 22.61 -22.66 -6.78
C PRO A 116 23.88 -21.81 -6.85
N SER A 117 24.89 -22.18 -6.07
CA SER A 117 26.23 -21.60 -6.18
C SER A 117 26.93 -22.25 -7.36
N PHE A 118 26.78 -21.67 -8.55
CA PHE A 118 27.61 -22.06 -9.68
C PHE A 118 29.02 -21.53 -9.43
N GLY A 119 30.03 -22.38 -9.58
CA GLY A 119 31.43 -21.98 -9.54
C GLY A 119 31.72 -20.87 -10.56
N LEU A 120 32.80 -20.10 -10.35
CA LEU A 120 33.18 -18.96 -11.21
C LEU A 120 33.35 -19.36 -12.70
N PHE A 121 33.53 -20.65 -12.99
CA PHE A 121 33.69 -21.25 -14.32
C PHE A 121 32.54 -22.19 -14.73
N GLU A 122 31.54 -22.40 -13.88
CA GLU A 122 30.42 -23.28 -14.20
C GLU A 122 29.33 -22.48 -14.90
N ASP A 123 29.09 -22.78 -16.18
CA ASP A 123 27.94 -22.24 -16.89
C ASP A 123 26.64 -22.91 -16.38
N PRO A 124 25.76 -22.18 -15.70
CA PRO A 124 24.49 -22.69 -15.19
C PRO A 124 23.56 -23.22 -16.29
N TRP A 125 23.71 -22.70 -17.51
CA TRP A 125 22.92 -23.09 -18.68
C TRP A 125 23.42 -24.38 -19.31
N ALA A 126 24.73 -24.64 -19.26
CA ALA A 126 25.31 -25.90 -19.72
C ALA A 126 24.92 -27.09 -18.83
N SER A 127 24.69 -26.85 -17.54
CA SER A 127 24.26 -27.88 -16.57
C SER A 127 22.75 -28.09 -16.49
N GLY A 128 21.94 -27.29 -17.21
CA GLY A 128 20.47 -27.40 -17.20
C GLY A 128 19.80 -26.99 -15.89
N ALA A 129 20.53 -26.30 -15.00
CA ALA A 129 20.06 -25.95 -13.66
C ALA A 129 19.11 -24.73 -13.64
N ILE A 130 19.09 -23.94 -14.72
CA ILE A 130 18.13 -22.85 -14.93
C ILE A 130 17.03 -23.35 -15.87
N PRO A 131 15.76 -23.45 -15.40
CA PRO A 131 14.67 -23.87 -16.27
C PRO A 131 14.44 -22.84 -17.38
N PRO A 132 14.04 -23.27 -18.59
CA PRO A 132 13.77 -22.35 -19.69
C PRO A 132 12.71 -21.33 -19.25
N ASP A 133 13.00 -20.06 -19.52
CA ASP A 133 12.17 -18.96 -19.09
C ASP A 133 10.77 -19.09 -19.71
N ARG A 134 9.72 -19.11 -18.89
CA ARG A 134 8.34 -19.35 -19.33
C ARG A 134 7.82 -18.27 -20.28
N TYR A 135 8.50 -17.14 -20.36
CA TYR A 135 8.17 -16.00 -21.22
C TYR A 135 9.24 -15.71 -22.28
N GLY A 136 10.36 -16.45 -22.27
CA GLY A 136 11.41 -16.36 -23.27
C GLY A 136 10.99 -17.11 -24.53
N ARG A 137 10.78 -16.39 -25.62
CA ARG A 137 10.48 -16.99 -26.94
C ARG A 137 11.75 -17.47 -27.66
N ASP A 138 12.82 -17.70 -26.90
CA ASP A 138 14.15 -18.01 -27.42
C ASP A 138 14.34 -19.52 -27.46
N LEU A 139 13.81 -20.10 -28.52
CA LEU A 139 14.30 -21.37 -29.05
C LEU A 139 15.74 -21.12 -29.54
N TYR A 140 16.71 -21.86 -29.00
CA TYR A 140 18.12 -21.92 -29.40
C TYR A 140 19.05 -20.80 -28.91
N ARG A 141 19.55 -20.94 -27.68
CA ARG A 141 21.01 -20.81 -27.43
C ARG A 141 21.58 -22.21 -27.24
N THR A 142 21.67 -22.97 -28.32
CA THR A 142 22.56 -24.13 -28.36
C THR A 142 23.99 -23.62 -28.27
N PRO A 143 24.91 -24.32 -27.59
CA PRO A 143 26.33 -24.00 -27.70
C PRO A 143 26.69 -24.04 -29.18
N ASP A 144 27.31 -22.97 -29.68
CA ASP A 144 27.80 -22.91 -31.06
C ASP A 144 28.77 -24.08 -31.27
N THR A 145 28.32 -25.12 -31.97
CA THR A 145 29.17 -26.25 -32.39
C THR A 145 30.17 -25.84 -33.50
N GLY A 146 30.30 -24.53 -33.76
CA GLY A 146 31.12 -23.95 -34.83
C GLY A 146 32.52 -23.49 -34.41
N LEU A 147 32.86 -23.49 -33.12
CA LEU A 147 34.23 -23.26 -32.66
C LEU A 147 34.75 -24.52 -31.98
N GLY A 148 34.93 -25.57 -32.78
CA GLY A 148 35.92 -26.58 -32.47
C GLY A 148 37.30 -26.00 -32.75
N PHE A 149 37.94 -25.47 -31.71
CA PHE A 149 39.38 -25.50 -31.38
C PHE A 149 39.62 -24.71 -30.09
#